data_AF-A0A358DFR5-F1
#
_entry.id   AF-A0A358DFR5-F1
#
_cell.length_a   1.000
_cell.length_b   1.000
_cell.length_c   1.000
_cell.angle_alpha   90.00
_cell.angle_beta   90.00
_cell.angle_gamma   90.00
#
_symmetry.space_group_name_H-M   'P 1'
#
loop_
_entity.id
_entity.type
_entity.pdbx_description
1 polymer ?
#
loop_
_entity_poly.entity_id
_entity_poly.type
_entity_poly.pdbx_seq_one_letter_code
_entity_poly.pdbx_strand_id
1 'polypeptide(L)' 'MMVNREIAGAMKQLAEKYPIIALTGPRQSGKTTLLKEMFSDYRYVNLENPDTRNFAETDPQSFLNQ' A
#
# COMPACT_ATOMS: atom_id res chain seq x y z
N MET A 1 -14.14 11.45 -7.87
CA MET A 1 -14.01 12.66 -7.04
C MET A 1 -13.14 12.32 -5.86
N MET A 2 -12.07 13.07 -5.63
CA MET A 2 -11.17 12.85 -4.49
C MET A 2 -11.81 13.39 -3.22
N VAL A 3 -11.64 12.68 -2.11
CA VAL A 3 -12.15 13.07 -0.78
C VAL A 3 -10.96 13.20 0.14
N ASN A 4 -10.76 14.38 0.73
CA ASN A 4 -9.76 14.59 1.77
C ASN A 4 -10.10 13.68 2.97
N ARG A 5 -9.19 12.76 3.30
CA ARG A 5 -9.38 11.81 4.40
C ARG A 5 -8.65 12.29 5.64
N GLU A 6 -9.36 12.40 6.76
CA GLU A 6 -8.77 12.81 8.04
C GLU A 6 -7.61 11.91 8.48
N ILE A 7 -7.68 10.61 8.18
CA ILE A 7 -6.63 9.63 8.51
C ILE A 7 -5.28 9.90 7.82
N ALA A 8 -5.25 10.71 6.76
CA ALA A 8 -4.05 10.99 6.00
C ALA A 8 -2.93 11.62 6.86
N GLY A 9 -3.29 12.48 7.81
CA GLY A 9 -2.31 13.10 8.72
C GLY A 9 -1.61 12.07 9.61
N ALA A 10 -2.38 11.17 10.21
CA ALA A 10 -1.86 10.10 11.06
C ALA A 10 -0.98 9.13 10.25
N MET A 11 -1.40 8.75 9.04
CA MET A 11 -0.62 7.84 8.20
C MET A 11 0.76 8.41 7.83
N LYS A 12 0.87 9.71 7.52
CA LYS A 12 2.17 10.35 7.25
C LYS A 12 3.10 10.27 8.47
N GLN A 13 2.59 10.61 9.65
CA GLN A 13 3.39 10.55 10.89
C GLN A 13 3.82 9.12 11.24
N LEU A 14 2.98 8.12 10.97
CA LEU A 14 3.32 6.72 11.21
C LEU A 14 4.34 6.21 10.20
N ALA A 15 4.30 6.68 8.94
CA ALA A 15 5.21 6.22 7.88
C ALA A 15 6.67 6.54 8.18
N GLU A 16 6.92 7.60 8.95
CA GLU A 16 8.26 7.97 9.42
C GLU A 16 8.76 7.10 10.58
N LYS A 17 7.85 6.40 11.29
CA LYS A 17 8.16 5.70 12.54
C LYS A 17 8.13 4.19 12.42
N TYR A 18 7.32 3.67 11.50
CA TYR A 18 7.09 2.25 11.37
C TYR A 18 7.46 1.76 9.96
N PRO A 19 8.17 0.62 9.85
CA PRO A 19 8.56 0.09 8.55
C PRO A 19 7.36 -0.47 7.77
N ILE A 20 6.26 -0.78 8.45
CA ILE A 20 5.06 -1.39 7.87
C ILE A 20 3.82 -0.73 8.48
N ILE A 21 2.89 -0.33 7.62
CA ILE A 21 1.59 0.22 8.02
C ILE A 21 0.49 -0.52 7.25
N ALA A 22 -0.54 -0.95 7.97
CA ALA A 22 -1.72 -1.55 7.39
C ALA A 22 -2.92 -0.59 7.47
N LEU A 23 -3.51 -0.26 6.32
CA LEU A 23 -4.77 0.47 6.25
C LEU A 23 -5.93 -0.52 6.08
N THR A 24 -6.78 -0.63 7.09
CA THR A 24 -7.95 -1.53 7.09
C THR A 24 -9.25 -0.76 6.85
N GLY A 25 -10.36 -1.48 6.63
CA GLY A 25 -11.70 -0.90 6.51
C GLY A 25 -12.57 -1.52 5.41
N PRO A 26 -13.85 -1.11 5.29
CA PRO A 26 -14.85 -1.75 4.44
C PRO A 26 -14.45 -1.86 2.96
N ARG A 27 -14.98 -2.86 2.24
CA ARG A 27 -14.80 -2.96 0.78
C ARG A 27 -15.34 -1.69 0.11
N GLN A 28 -14.71 -1.27 -0.99
CA GLN A 28 -15.09 -0.08 -1.77
C GLN A 28 -15.02 1.28 -1.04
N SER A 29 -14.39 1.36 0.13
CA SER A 29 -14.20 2.63 0.86
C SER A 29 -13.12 3.57 0.29
N GLY A 30 -12.47 3.22 -0.83
CA GLY A 30 -11.45 4.05 -1.50
C GLY A 30 -10.03 3.93 -0.95
N LYS A 31 -9.71 2.87 -0.19
CA LYS A 31 -8.38 2.64 0.42
C LYS A 31 -7.24 2.65 -0.60
N THR A 32 -7.39 1.89 -1.68
CA THR A 32 -6.36 1.78 -2.73
C THR A 32 -6.10 3.13 -3.40
N THR A 33 -7.15 3.93 -3.62
CA THR A 33 -7.02 5.28 -4.19
C THR A 33 -6.24 6.19 -3.25
N LEU A 34 -6.58 6.19 -1.95
CA LEU A 34 -5.87 6.99 -0.94
C LEU A 34 -4.38 6.63 -0.88
N LEU A 35 -4.04 5.34 -0.82
CA LEU A 35 -2.65 4.89 -0.73
C LEU A 35 -1.84 5.23 -1.98
N LYS A 36 -2.40 5.02 -3.18
CA LYS A 36 -1.74 5.34 -4.45
C LYS A 36 -1.43 6.82 -4.62
N GLU A 37 -2.26 7.68 -4.03
CA GLU A 37 -2.07 9.12 -4.09
C GLU A 37 -1.09 9.62 -3.03
N MET A 38 -1.26 9.17 -1.78
CA MET A 38 -0.38 9.58 -0.68
C MET A 38 1.06 9.07 -0.83
N PHE A 39 1.22 7.93 -1.49
CA PHE A 39 2.51 7.27 -1.71
C PHE A 39 2.71 7.03 -3.21
N SER A 40 2.60 8.10 -4.01
CA SER A 40 2.76 8.05 -5.47
C SER A 40 4.10 7.48 -5.93
N ASP A 41 5.13 7.67 -5.10
CA ASP A 41 6.50 7.27 -5.40
C ASP A 41 6.78 5.80 -5.03
N TYR A 42 5.80 5.13 -4.42
CA TYR A 42 5.92 3.74 -4.01
C TYR A 42 5.46 2.83 -5.16
N ARG A 43 6.14 1.70 -5.30
CA ARG A 43 5.71 0.65 -6.22
C ARG A 43 4.39 0.06 -5.73
N TYR A 44 3.33 0.20 -6.53
CA TYR A 44 2.05 -0.44 -6.27
C TYR A 44 2.10 -1.92 -6.69
N VAL A 45 1.78 -2.81 -5.76
CA VAL A 45 1.76 -4.26 -6.00
C VAL A 45 0.41 -4.86 -5.60
N ASN A 46 -0.15 -5.75 -6.42
CA ASN A 46 -1.39 -6.47 -6.13
C ASN A 46 -1.12 -7.95 -5.83
N LEU A 47 -1.12 -8.34 -4.55
CA LEU A 47 -0.94 -9.73 -4.10
C LEU A 47 -2.20 -10.60 -4.22
N GLU A 48 -3.32 -10.05 -4.75
CA GLU A 48 -4.45 -10.86 -5.21
C GLU A 48 -4.16 -11.53 -6.57
N ASN A 49 -3.21 -10.98 -7.34
CA ASN A 49 -2.72 -11.65 -8.55
C ASN A 49 -1.86 -12.86 -8.14
N PRO A 50 -2.17 -14.08 -8.61
CA PRO A 50 -1.42 -15.29 -8.26
C PRO A 50 0.06 -15.25 -8.64
N ASP A 51 0.41 -14.70 -9.79
CA ASP A 51 1.80 -14.64 -10.27
C ASP A 51 2.62 -13.69 -9.40
N THR A 52 2.06 -12.52 -9.07
CA THR A 52 2.69 -11.56 -8.16
C THR A 52 2.90 -12.16 -6.77
N ARG A 53 1.90 -12.89 -6.25
CA ARG A 53 2.01 -13.57 -4.96
C ARG A 53 3.08 -14.65 -4.99
N ASN A 54 3.05 -15.52 -6.01
CA ASN A 54 4.03 -16.60 -6.18
C ASN A 54 5.45 -16.01 -6.28
N PHE A 55 5.65 -14.89 -6.97
CA PHE A 55 6.95 -14.25 -7.06
C PHE A 55 7.42 -13.72 -5.69
N ALA A 56 6.55 -13.06 -4.94
CA ALA A 56 6.87 -12.57 -3.59
C ALA A 56 7.19 -13.71 -2.61
N GLU A 57 6.55 -14.88 -2.76
CA GLU A 57 6.75 -16.05 -1.90
C GLU A 57 8.00 -16.86 -2.28
N THR A 58 8.27 -17.02 -3.58
CA THR A 58 9.37 -17.88 -4.07
C THR A 58 10.71 -17.17 -4.17
N ASP A 59 10.73 -15.85 -4.44
CA ASP A 59 11.95 -15.04 -4.45
C ASP A 59 11.71 -13.63 -3.87
N PRO A 60 11.67 -13.50 -2.52
CA PRO A 60 11.42 -12.22 -1.85
C PRO A 60 12.48 -11.15 -2.13
N GLN A 61 13.76 -11.54 -2.32
CA GLN A 61 14.84 -10.58 -2.54
C GLN A 61 14.71 -9.94 -3.92
N SER A 62 14.53 -10.74 -4.98
CA SER A 62 14.30 -10.21 -6.32
C SER A 62 12.97 -9.44 -6.37
N PHE A 63 11.94 -9.90 -5.67
CA PHE A 63 10.67 -9.18 -5.57
C PHE A 63 10.83 -7.79 -4.98
N LEU A 64 11.64 -7.60 -3.93
CA LEU A 64 11.87 -6.31 -3.30
C LEU A 64 12.80 -5.38 -4.09
N ASN A 65 13.69 -5.92 -4.92
CA ASN A 65 14.69 -5.17 -5.69
C ASN A 65 14.26 -4.76 -7.12
N GLN A 66 13.01 -5.03 -7.50
CA GLN A 66 12.42 -4.61 -8.78
C GLN A 66 11.92 -3.15 -8.72
#